data_AF-F8W030-F1
#
_entry.id   AF-F8W030-F1
#
_cell.length_a   1.000
_cell.length_b   1.000
_cell.length_c   1.000
_cell.angle_alpha   90.00
_cell.angle_beta   90.00
_cell.angle_gamma   90.00
#
_symmetry.space_group_name_H-M   'P 1'
#
loop_
_entity.id
_entity.type
_entity.pdbx_description
1 polymer ?
#
loop_
_entity_poly.entity_id
_entity_poly.type
_entity_poly.pdbx_seq_one_letter_code
_entity_poly.pdbx_strand_id
1 'polypeptide(L)'
;MTIFRCQDNCAERGYLYGGLEFGAECYCGHKIQATNVSEAECDMECKGERGSVCGGANRLSVYRLQLAQESARRYGSAVFRGCFRRPDNLSLALPVTAAMLNMSVDKCVDFCTEKEYPLAALA
;
A
#
# COMPACT_ATOMS: atom_id res chain seq x y z
N MET A 1 -11.63 12.31 5.06
CA MET A 1 -10.73 11.20 5.46
C MET A 1 -11.57 10.15 6.16
N THR A 2 -11.28 8.87 5.95
CA THR A 2 -11.88 7.75 6.72
C THR A 2 -10.76 7.00 7.43
N ILE A 3 -11.09 6.21 8.45
CA ILE A 3 -10.11 5.38 9.15
C ILE A 3 -9.38 4.48 8.14
N PHE A 4 -10.15 3.75 7.31
CA PHE A 4 -9.61 2.85 6.29
C PHE A 4 -8.67 3.55 5.30
N ARG A 5 -9.05 4.72 4.76
CA ARG A 5 -8.20 5.44 3.80
C ARG A 5 -6.88 5.91 4.40
N CYS A 6 -6.86 6.27 5.68
CA CYS A 6 -5.61 6.65 6.33
C CYS A 6 -4.72 5.42 6.57
N GLN A 7 -5.32 4.33 7.05
CA GLN A 7 -4.61 3.07 7.27
C GLN A 7 -3.97 2.55 5.98
N ASP A 8 -4.74 2.52 4.88
CA ASP A 8 -4.29 2.06 3.57
C ASP A 8 -3.13 2.91 3.03
N ASN A 9 -3.28 4.24 3.02
CA ASN A 9 -2.23 5.16 2.58
C ASN A 9 -0.92 5.03 3.40
N CYS A 10 -1.03 4.76 4.71
CA CYS A 10 0.15 4.54 5.54
C CYS A 10 0.76 3.15 5.33
N ALA A 11 -0.06 2.13 5.09
CA ALA A 11 0.38 0.77 4.81
C ALA A 11 1.08 0.66 3.45
N GLU A 12 0.52 1.28 2.40
CA GLU A 12 1.14 1.35 1.05
C GLU A 12 2.53 1.99 1.09
N ARG A 13 2.74 2.94 2.01
CA ARG A 13 4.04 3.60 2.23
C ARG A 13 4.97 2.82 3.17
N GLY A 14 4.54 1.66 3.66
CA GLY A 14 5.35 0.77 4.50
C GLY A 14 5.43 1.17 5.99
N TYR A 15 4.59 2.09 6.46
CA TYR A 15 4.57 2.47 7.88
C TYR A 15 3.85 1.44 8.73
N LEU A 16 4.18 1.39 10.03
CA LEU A 16 3.57 0.46 10.99
C LEU A 16 2.32 1.03 11.68
N TYR A 17 2.15 2.34 11.64
CA TYR A 17 1.08 3.06 12.31
C TYR A 17 0.50 4.13 11.40
N GLY A 18 -0.82 4.27 11.46
CA GLY A 18 -1.57 5.40 10.90
C GLY A 18 -2.31 6.12 12.02
N GLY A 19 -2.29 7.45 12.02
CA GLY A 19 -2.95 8.30 13.00
C GLY A 19 -3.86 9.31 12.34
N LEU A 20 -5.04 9.56 12.91
CA LEU A 20 -6.00 10.53 12.40
C LEU A 20 -6.18 11.68 13.40
N GLU A 21 -6.26 12.90 12.87
CA GLU A 21 -6.51 14.13 13.63
C GLU A 21 -7.58 14.98 12.95
N PHE A 22 -8.29 15.77 13.75
CA PHE A 22 -9.19 16.81 13.28
C PHE A 22 -10.23 16.33 12.23
N GLY A 23 -10.64 15.07 12.32
CA GLY A 23 -11.63 14.44 11.46
C GLY A 23 -11.19 14.24 10.00
N ALA A 24 -10.03 14.75 9.59
CA ALA A 24 -9.66 14.92 8.19
C ALA A 24 -8.19 14.68 7.88
N GLU A 25 -7.33 14.73 8.89
CA GLU A 25 -5.88 14.63 8.73
C GLU A 25 -5.41 13.20 8.95
N CYS A 26 -4.31 12.84 8.31
CA CYS A 26 -3.74 11.49 8.37
C CYS A 26 -2.21 11.59 8.48
N TYR A 27 -1.67 10.86 9.45
CA TYR A 27 -0.26 10.85 9.81
C TYR A 27 0.25 9.41 9.82
N CYS A 28 1.44 9.18 9.28
CA CYS A 28 2.04 7.85 9.21
C CYS A 28 3.33 7.80 10.02
N GLY A 29 3.59 6.67 10.70
CA GLY A 29 4.79 6.53 11.52
C GLY A 29 5.21 5.08 11.74
N HIS A 30 6.49 4.89 12.07
CA HIS A 30 7.03 3.58 12.47
C HIS A 30 6.99 3.36 13.97
N LYS A 31 6.83 4.44 14.75
CA LYS A 31 6.80 4.44 16.21
C LYS A 31 5.81 5.49 16.69
N ILE A 32 5.18 5.23 17.83
CA ILE A 32 4.33 6.19 18.52
C ILE A 32 5.23 7.01 19.45
N GLN A 33 5.38 8.30 19.15
CA GLN A 33 6.16 9.27 19.96
C GLN A 33 5.21 10.28 20.64
N ALA A 34 4.10 9.77 21.17
CA ALA A 34 3.08 10.56 21.86
C ALA A 34 2.66 9.82 23.13
N THR A 35 2.28 10.58 24.15
CA THR A 35 1.74 10.02 25.40
C THR A 35 0.32 9.53 25.15
N ASN A 36 -0.01 8.37 25.72
CA ASN A 36 -1.37 7.85 25.65
C ASN A 36 -2.31 8.70 26.53
N VAL A 37 -3.51 8.93 26.04
CA VAL A 37 -4.54 9.76 26.67
C VAL A 37 -5.86 9.00 26.70
N SER A 38 -6.91 9.57 27.30
CA SER A 38 -8.21 8.93 27.29
C SER A 38 -8.78 8.86 25.87
N GLU A 39 -9.40 7.74 25.51
CA GLU A 39 -10.08 7.59 24.21
C GLU A 39 -11.21 8.63 24.03
N ALA A 40 -11.82 9.07 25.14
CA ALA A 40 -12.84 10.11 25.13
C ALA A 40 -12.33 11.48 24.62
N GLU A 41 -11.02 11.70 24.56
CA GLU A 41 -10.42 12.91 24.00
C GLU A 41 -10.34 12.87 22.46
N CYS A 42 -10.57 11.70 21.86
CA CYS A 42 -10.80 11.56 20.42
C CYS A 42 -12.32 11.61 20.19
N ASP A 43 -12.88 12.80 20.03
CA ASP A 43 -14.31 13.04 19.94
C ASP A 43 -14.76 13.58 18.57
N MET A 44 -13.83 13.69 17.62
CA MET A 44 -14.12 14.27 16.32
C MET A 44 -14.47 13.21 15.29
N GLU A 45 -15.64 13.37 14.64
CA GLU A 45 -16.07 12.48 13.58
C GLU A 45 -15.20 12.59 12.32
N CYS A 46 -15.04 11.46 11.63
CA CYS A 46 -14.42 11.39 10.32
C CYS A 46 -15.24 12.15 9.28
N LYS A 47 -14.64 13.13 8.60
CA LYS A 47 -15.32 13.87 7.50
C LYS A 47 -15.75 12.97 6.33
N GLY A 48 -15.15 11.79 6.18
CA GLY A 48 -15.48 10.83 5.13
C GLY A 48 -16.33 9.64 5.57
N GLU A 49 -16.61 9.49 6.87
CA GLU A 49 -17.29 8.32 7.42
C GLU A 49 -18.04 8.73 8.70
N ARG A 50 -19.33 9.03 8.56
CA ARG A 50 -20.16 9.45 9.71
C ARG A 50 -20.26 8.32 10.73
N GLY A 51 -20.20 8.66 12.01
CA GLY A 51 -20.27 7.70 13.12
C GLY A 51 -18.94 7.03 13.48
N SER A 52 -17.87 7.25 12.72
CA SER A 52 -16.51 6.87 13.08
C SER A 52 -15.75 8.06 13.64
N VAL A 53 -14.90 7.81 14.63
CA VAL A 53 -14.03 8.83 15.24
C VAL A 53 -12.67 8.87 14.53
N CYS A 54 -12.21 10.07 14.19
CA CYS A 54 -10.95 10.36 13.49
C CYS A 54 -10.13 11.40 14.25
N GLY A 55 -9.79 11.09 15.49
CA GLY A 55 -9.02 11.95 16.38
C GLY A 55 -9.85 13.03 17.09
N GLY A 56 -9.17 14.10 17.47
CA GLY A 56 -9.73 15.30 18.10
C GLY A 56 -8.80 16.49 17.85
N ALA A 57 -9.04 17.62 18.50
CA ALA A 57 -8.13 18.77 18.41
C ALA A 57 -6.84 18.49 19.22
N ASN A 58 -5.68 18.43 18.56
CA ASN A 58 -4.41 17.99 19.17
C ASN A 58 -4.52 16.58 19.79
N ARG A 59 -5.31 15.70 19.18
CA ARG A 59 -5.55 14.32 19.65
C ARG A 59 -5.56 13.36 18.48
N LEU A 60 -4.72 12.35 18.54
CA LEU A 60 -4.54 11.37 17.48
C LEU A 60 -5.25 10.06 17.83
N SER A 61 -6.18 9.63 16.98
CA SER A 61 -6.62 8.23 16.97
C SER A 61 -5.59 7.41 16.20
N VAL A 62 -4.78 6.60 16.89
CA VAL A 62 -3.66 5.86 16.31
C VAL A 62 -4.02 4.38 16.16
N TYR A 63 -3.81 3.85 14.97
CA TYR A 63 -4.06 2.45 14.61
C TYR A 63 -2.74 1.78 14.27
N ARG A 64 -2.49 0.61 14.87
CA ARG A 64 -1.44 -0.28 14.39
C ARG A 64 -1.91 -0.88 13.08
N LEU A 65 -1.12 -0.68 12.04
CA LEU A 65 -1.38 -1.28 10.75
C LEU A 65 -0.92 -2.72 10.87
N GLN A 66 -1.83 -3.65 10.66
CA GLN A 66 -1.43 -4.82 9.92
C GLN A 66 -1.09 -4.29 8.53
N LEU A 67 0.19 -3.91 8.35
CA LEU A 67 0.86 -4.30 7.11
C LEU A 67 0.34 -5.70 6.83
N ALA A 68 -0.05 -6.01 5.60
CA ALA A 68 -0.30 -7.39 5.19
C ALA A 68 1.00 -8.19 5.40
N GLN A 69 1.29 -8.46 6.66
CA GLN A 69 2.49 -9.04 7.22
C GLN A 69 2.13 -10.51 7.23
N GLU A 70 2.08 -11.07 6.02
CA GLU A 70 2.37 -12.46 5.65
C GLU A 70 1.88 -12.83 4.25
N SER A 71 1.00 -12.05 3.61
CA SER A 71 0.65 -12.24 2.19
C SER A 71 1.36 -11.29 1.21
N ALA A 72 2.07 -10.26 1.68
CA ALA A 72 2.92 -9.41 0.84
C ALA A 72 4.41 -9.79 0.86
N ARG A 73 4.76 -10.97 1.39
CA ARG A 73 6.04 -11.62 1.08
C ARG A 73 5.78 -12.72 0.04
N ARG A 74 6.15 -12.39 -1.19
CA ARG A 74 6.26 -13.23 -2.40
C ARG A 74 4.95 -13.34 -3.19
N TYR A 75 5.05 -12.97 -4.46
CA TYR A 75 4.06 -13.05 -5.54
C TYR A 75 3.06 -11.86 -5.63
N GLY A 76 3.25 -11.00 -6.63
CA GLY A 76 2.11 -10.35 -7.29
C GLY A 76 1.82 -8.85 -7.11
N SER A 77 2.66 -8.00 -6.48
CA SER A 77 2.37 -6.54 -6.45
C SER A 77 2.74 -5.79 -7.75
N ALA A 78 2.52 -6.42 -8.90
CA ALA A 78 2.73 -5.75 -10.18
C ALA A 78 1.61 -4.74 -10.43
N VAL A 79 1.97 -3.45 -10.44
CA VAL A 79 1.06 -2.37 -10.80
C VAL A 79 1.00 -2.27 -12.32
N PHE A 80 -0.18 -2.46 -12.92
CA PHE A 80 -0.37 -2.28 -14.36
C PHE A 80 -0.11 -0.81 -14.75
N ARG A 81 0.93 -0.58 -15.56
CA ARG A 81 1.33 0.77 -16.01
C ARG A 81 0.76 1.17 -17.38
N GLY A 82 0.06 0.27 -18.07
CA GLY A 82 -0.52 0.50 -19.39
C GLY A 82 0.00 -0.46 -20.45
N CYS A 83 -0.55 -0.35 -21.67
CA CYS A 83 -0.13 -1.11 -22.85
C CYS A 83 0.81 -0.24 -23.70
N PHE A 84 2.02 -0.73 -23.96
CA PHE A 84 3.05 -0.01 -24.72
C PHE A 84 3.28 -0.67 -26.07
N ARG A 85 3.66 0.11 -27.09
CA ARG A 85 4.04 -0.42 -28.40
C ARG A 85 5.31 -1.25 -28.25
N ARG A 86 5.31 -2.48 -28.79
CA ARG A 86 6.49 -3.35 -28.81
C ARG A 86 7.64 -2.64 -29.54
N PRO A 87 8.81 -2.48 -28.91
CA PRO A 87 9.99 -1.93 -29.57
C PRO A 87 10.56 -2.94 -30.58
N ASP A 88 11.17 -2.42 -31.64
CA ASP A 88 11.78 -3.26 -32.70
C ASP A 88 12.95 -4.11 -32.16
N ASN A 89 13.67 -3.60 -31.14
CA ASN A 89 14.73 -4.32 -30.44
C ASN A 89 14.26 -4.75 -29.03
N LEU A 90 13.69 -5.95 -28.96
CA LEU A 90 13.11 -6.50 -27.72
C LEU A 90 14.17 -6.71 -26.62
N SER A 91 15.41 -7.02 -26.99
CA SER A 91 16.51 -7.29 -26.06
C SER A 91 16.92 -6.09 -25.23
N LEU A 92 16.61 -4.86 -25.69
CA LEU A 92 16.89 -3.63 -24.94
C LEU A 92 15.81 -3.33 -23.90
N ALA A 93 14.57 -3.74 -24.15
CA ALA A 93 13.42 -3.46 -23.29
C ALA A 93 13.09 -4.62 -22.34
N LEU A 94 13.32 -5.86 -22.76
CA LEU A 94 13.01 -7.09 -22.04
C LEU A 94 14.19 -8.07 -22.22
N PRO A 95 15.25 -7.95 -21.39
CA PRO A 95 16.46 -8.75 -21.54
C PRO A 95 16.24 -10.24 -21.28
N VAL A 96 15.13 -10.61 -20.65
CA VAL A 96 14.75 -12.00 -20.40
C VAL A 96 13.37 -12.27 -20.97
N THR A 97 13.30 -13.31 -21.80
CA THR A 97 12.06 -13.83 -22.37
C THR A 97 11.91 -15.30 -22.02
N ALA A 98 10.76 -15.70 -21.51
CA ALA A 98 10.44 -17.10 -21.23
C ALA A 98 9.08 -17.43 -21.85
N ALA A 99 9.03 -18.51 -22.63
CA ALA A 99 7.78 -19.06 -23.12
C ALA A 99 7.29 -20.13 -22.13
N MET A 100 6.05 -19.98 -21.65
CA MET A 100 5.41 -20.94 -20.74
C MET A 100 4.08 -21.40 -21.33
N LEU A 101 3.79 -22.70 -21.25
CA LEU A 101 2.59 -23.34 -21.82
C LEU A 101 1.27 -22.83 -21.22
N ASN A 102 1.30 -22.19 -20.05
CA ASN A 102 0.13 -21.65 -19.37
C ASN A 102 0.48 -20.30 -18.74
N MET A 103 0.74 -19.31 -19.59
CA MET A 103 1.15 -17.96 -19.18
C MET A 103 -0.02 -17.21 -18.51
N SER A 104 0.22 -16.65 -17.32
CA SER A 104 -0.69 -15.72 -16.65
C SER A 104 0.08 -14.49 -16.19
N VAL A 105 -0.64 -13.43 -15.84
CA VAL A 105 -0.04 -12.22 -15.29
C VAL A 105 0.79 -12.57 -14.06
N ASP A 106 0.21 -13.32 -13.12
CA ASP A 106 0.89 -13.76 -11.89
C ASP A 106 2.19 -14.48 -12.23
N LYS A 107 2.12 -15.56 -13.02
CA LYS A 107 3.31 -16.36 -13.37
C LYS A 107 4.42 -15.57 -14.04
N CYS A 108 4.06 -14.58 -14.87
CA CYS A 108 5.06 -13.70 -15.50
C CYS A 108 5.70 -12.78 -14.46
N VAL A 109 4.90 -12.16 -13.61
CA VAL A 109 5.36 -11.30 -12.51
C VAL A 109 6.25 -12.08 -11.57
N ASP A 110 5.87 -13.30 -11.26
CA ASP A 110 6.58 -14.19 -10.35
C ASP A 110 7.94 -14.61 -10.89
N PHE A 111 7.97 -15.05 -12.14
CA PHE A 111 9.22 -15.40 -12.83
C PHE A 111 10.18 -14.21 -12.88
N CYS A 112 9.69 -13.02 -13.19
CA CYS A 112 10.50 -11.80 -13.21
C CYS A 112 10.97 -11.41 -11.80
N THR A 113 10.11 -11.55 -10.79
CA THR A 113 10.43 -11.23 -9.39
C THR A 113 11.46 -12.20 -8.82
N GLU A 114 11.37 -13.50 -9.12
CA GLU A 114 12.37 -14.51 -8.73
C GLU A 114 13.76 -14.23 -9.32
N LYS A 115 13.81 -13.55 -10.45
CA LYS A 115 15.04 -13.14 -11.13
C LYS A 115 15.47 -11.70 -10.79
N GLU A 116 14.84 -11.09 -9.80
CA GLU A 116 15.11 -9.72 -9.31
C GLU A 116 14.91 -8.63 -10.39
N TYR A 117 14.05 -8.88 -11.38
CA TYR A 117 13.70 -7.86 -12.37
C TYR A 117 12.58 -6.93 -11.86
N PRO A 118 12.71 -5.61 -12.06
CA PRO A 118 11.72 -4.63 -11.59
C PRO A 118 10.48 -4.52 -12.50
N LEU A 119 10.49 -5.14 -13.68
CA LEU A 119 9.43 -5.05 -14.68
C LEU A 119 9.11 -6.44 -15.25
N ALA A 120 7.83 -6.69 -15.45
CA ALA A 120 7.30 -7.87 -16.13
C ALA A 120 6.43 -7.40 -17.30
N ALA A 121 6.54 -8.06 -18.45
CA ALA A 121 5.74 -7.76 -19.63
C ALA A 121 5.27 -9.05 -20.30
N LEU A 122 4.02 -9.06 -20.72
CA LEU A 122 3.40 -10.15 -21.47
C LEU A 122 3.21 -9.68 -22.92
N ALA A 123 3.52 -10.58 -23.86
CA ALA A 123 3.41 -10.35 -25.30
C ALA A 123 2.50 -11.39 -25.94
#